data_AF-A0A9Q4T587-F1
#
_entry.id   AF-A0A9Q4T587-F1
#
_cell.length_a   1.000
_cell.length_b   1.000
_cell.length_c   1.000
_cell.angle_alpha   90.00
_cell.angle_beta   90.00
_cell.angle_gamma   90.00
#
_symmetry.space_group_name_H-M   'P 1'
#
loop_
_entity.id
_entity.type
_entity.pdbx_description
1 polymer ?
#
loop_
_entity_poly.entity_id
_entity_poly.type
_entity_poly.pdbx_seq_one_letter_code
_entity_poly.pdbx_strand_id
1 'polypeptide(L)'
;ARGMVDIQAQTDVMRLQSDKTMNIISVSGEIVLNAAQEITLTSKGGAYIKIKDGSVEIGASGKIDLKSANILWGGSASLEQALSPVPESDPDAIKLFFE
;
A
#
# COMPACT_ATOMS: atom_id res chain seq x y z
N ALA A 1 19.89 -32.88 6.93
CA ALA A 1 19.85 -32.33 8.29
C ALA A 1 18.40 -32.30 8.79
N ARG A 2 18.16 -32.28 10.10
CA ARG A 2 16.82 -32.22 10.71
C ARG A 2 16.85 -31.25 11.89
N GLY A 3 15.72 -30.61 12.19
CA GLY A 3 15.55 -29.70 13.33
C GLY A 3 15.20 -28.27 12.92
N MET A 4 14.70 -27.50 13.90
CA MET A 4 14.41 -26.07 13.74
C MET A 4 15.71 -25.28 13.68
N VAL A 5 15.75 -24.29 12.78
CA VAL A 5 16.78 -23.26 12.76
C VAL A 5 16.11 -21.96 13.18
N ASP A 6 16.62 -21.34 14.23
CA ASP A 6 16.14 -20.07 14.77
C ASP A 6 17.30 -19.09 14.85
N ILE A 7 17.10 -17.90 14.27
CA ILE A 7 18.11 -16.85 14.15
C ILE A 7 17.46 -15.57 14.68
N GLN A 8 18.06 -14.98 15.72
CA GLN A 8 17.49 -13.82 16.39
C GLN A 8 18.56 -12.75 16.65
N ALA A 9 18.16 -11.48 16.52
CA ALA A 9 18.90 -10.31 16.99
C ALA A 9 17.99 -9.53 17.94
N GLN A 10 17.97 -9.92 19.22
CA GLN A 10 16.93 -9.46 20.17
C GLN A 10 17.06 -7.98 20.56
N THR A 11 18.26 -7.42 20.49
CA THR A 11 18.55 -6.05 20.95
C THR A 11 19.19 -5.19 19.87
N ASP A 12 19.33 -5.70 18.64
CA ASP A 12 20.03 -5.02 17.56
C ASP A 12 19.45 -5.40 16.18
N VAL A 13 19.98 -4.78 15.13
CA VAL A 13 19.55 -4.95 13.75
C VAL A 13 20.04 -6.28 13.17
N MET A 14 19.12 -7.02 12.55
CA MET A 14 19.47 -8.10 11.62
C MET A 14 19.53 -7.56 10.18
N ARG A 15 20.64 -7.81 9.47
CA ARG A 15 20.78 -7.51 8.03
C ARG A 15 21.13 -8.77 7.26
N LEU A 16 20.30 -9.09 6.27
CA LEU A 16 20.54 -10.19 5.33
C LEU A 16 20.69 -9.62 3.91
N GLN A 17 21.84 -9.85 3.28
CA GLN A 17 22.20 -9.26 1.99
C GLN A 17 22.91 -10.27 1.09
N SER A 18 22.73 -10.14 -0.23
CA SER A 18 23.36 -10.99 -1.24
C SER A 18 23.73 -10.15 -2.46
N ASP A 19 24.89 -10.42 -3.06
CA ASP A 19 25.32 -9.82 -4.34
C ASP A 19 24.51 -10.37 -5.53
N LYS A 20 24.06 -11.62 -5.40
CA LYS A 20 23.26 -12.34 -6.40
C LYS A 20 21.86 -12.62 -5.84
N THR A 21 21.12 -13.48 -6.53
CA THR A 21 19.77 -13.91 -6.14
C THR A 21 19.71 -14.46 -4.71
N MET A 22 18.73 -13.99 -3.94
CA MET A 22 18.31 -14.53 -2.65
C MET A 22 16.93 -15.17 -2.80
N ASN A 23 16.77 -16.41 -2.35
CA ASN A 23 15.50 -17.12 -2.36
C ASN A 23 15.05 -17.39 -0.92
N ILE A 24 13.82 -16.98 -0.57
CA ILE A 24 13.15 -17.33 0.69
C ILE A 24 11.96 -18.21 0.30
N ILE A 25 12.03 -19.50 0.63
CA ILE A 25 11.08 -20.52 0.14
C ILE A 25 10.66 -21.41 1.31
N SER A 26 9.34 -21.63 1.41
CA SER A 26 8.75 -22.69 2.23
C SER A 26 8.18 -23.76 1.30
N VAL A 27 8.55 -25.03 1.49
CA VAL A 27 8.15 -26.13 0.60
C VAL A 27 6.77 -26.68 0.95
N SER A 28 6.44 -26.72 2.23
CA SER A 28 5.20 -27.37 2.72
C SER A 28 4.49 -26.56 3.80
N GLY A 29 5.00 -25.37 4.13
CA GLY A 29 4.41 -24.47 5.12
C GLY A 29 4.20 -23.09 4.53
N GLU A 30 4.44 -22.07 5.36
CA GLU A 30 4.21 -20.67 5.02
C GLU A 30 5.47 -19.82 5.21
N ILE A 31 5.42 -18.59 4.69
CA ILE A 31 6.37 -17.52 5.00
C ILE A 31 5.56 -16.45 5.72
N VAL A 32 5.94 -16.15 6.97
CA VAL A 32 5.28 -15.13 7.79
C VAL A 32 6.24 -13.98 8.02
N LEU A 33 5.81 -12.77 7.65
CA LEU A 33 6.53 -11.53 7.87
C LEU A 33 5.68 -10.65 8.80
N ASN A 34 6.19 -10.37 9.99
CA ASN A 34 5.54 -9.49 10.96
C ASN A 34 6.50 -8.38 11.35
N ALA A 35 5.97 -7.16 11.45
CA ALA A 35 6.71 -6.02 11.97
C ALA A 35 5.77 -5.16 12.82
N ALA A 36 6.30 -4.60 13.91
CA ALA A 36 5.54 -3.69 14.76
C ALA A 36 5.32 -2.30 14.12
N GLN A 37 6.20 -1.91 13.18
CA GLN A 37 6.17 -0.59 12.55
C GLN A 37 5.76 -0.67 11.08
N GLU A 38 6.57 -1.34 10.25
CA GLU A 38 6.38 -1.34 8.80
C GLU A 38 6.98 -2.58 8.14
N ILE A 39 6.32 -3.08 7.09
CA ILE A 39 6.90 -4.01 6.12
C ILE A 39 6.96 -3.30 4.77
N THR A 40 8.14 -3.26 4.16
CA THR A 40 8.37 -2.57 2.88
C THR A 40 9.13 -3.47 1.91
N LEU A 41 8.56 -3.64 0.72
CA LEU A 41 9.15 -4.35 -0.41
C LEU A 41 9.38 -3.34 -1.53
N THR A 42 10.60 -3.22 -2.04
CA THR A 42 10.93 -2.23 -3.06
C THR A 42 11.77 -2.82 -4.18
N SER A 43 11.72 -2.19 -5.34
CA SER A 43 12.63 -2.47 -6.45
C SER A 43 13.26 -1.21 -7.01
N LYS A 44 14.38 -1.39 -7.73
CA LYS A 44 14.99 -0.32 -8.50
C LYS A 44 13.97 0.18 -9.53
N GLY A 45 13.76 1.50 -9.57
CA GLY A 45 12.75 2.14 -10.42
C GLY A 45 11.50 2.60 -9.67
N GLY A 46 11.41 2.38 -8.36
CA GLY A 46 10.39 3.01 -7.51
C GLY A 46 9.06 2.27 -7.44
N ALA A 47 9.02 0.97 -7.78
CA ALA A 47 7.89 0.12 -7.43
C ALA A 47 8.02 -0.38 -6.00
N TYR A 48 6.92 -0.38 -5.24
CA TYR A 48 6.90 -0.81 -3.86
C TYR A 48 5.55 -1.35 -3.39
N ILE A 49 5.62 -2.12 -2.31
CA ILE A 49 4.49 -2.52 -1.47
C ILE A 49 4.86 -2.17 -0.03
N LYS A 50 3.98 -1.43 0.66
CA LYS A 50 4.18 -0.99 2.03
C LYS A 50 2.96 -1.35 2.88
N ILE A 51 3.21 -1.93 4.05
CA ILE A 51 2.19 -2.24 5.05
C ILE A 51 2.55 -1.47 6.32
N LYS A 52 1.68 -0.53 6.71
CA LYS A 52 1.90 0.36 7.85
C LYS A 52 0.58 0.89 8.40
N ASP A 53 0.46 0.96 9.73
CA ASP A 53 -0.69 1.56 10.43
C ASP A 53 -2.06 1.03 9.94
N GLY A 54 -2.14 -0.29 9.69
CA GLY A 54 -3.35 -0.95 9.18
C GLY A 54 -3.67 -0.68 7.69
N SER A 55 -2.81 0.05 6.99
CA SER A 55 -2.97 0.38 5.57
C SER A 55 -2.01 -0.42 4.69
N VAL A 56 -2.46 -0.72 3.46
CA VAL A 56 -1.63 -1.33 2.42
C VAL A 56 -1.52 -0.34 1.26
N GLU A 57 -0.29 0.00 0.90
CA GLU A 57 0.02 0.91 -0.20
C GLU A 57 0.82 0.16 -1.27
N ILE A 58 0.36 0.24 -2.52
CA ILE A 58 1.01 -0.37 -3.68
C ILE A 58 1.26 0.76 -4.67
N GLY A 59 2.53 1.01 -5.00
CA GLY A 59 2.91 2.11 -5.88
C GLY A 59 3.94 1.67 -6.92
N ALA A 60 3.88 2.29 -8.09
CA ALA A 60 4.89 2.14 -9.14
C ALA A 60 4.97 3.42 -9.98
N SER A 61 6.18 3.81 -10.37
CA SER A 61 6.43 4.96 -11.24
C SER A 61 5.95 4.74 -12.68
N GLY A 62 5.94 3.49 -13.15
CA GLY A 62 5.56 3.11 -14.50
C GLY A 62 4.12 2.61 -14.58
N LYS A 63 3.91 1.33 -14.27
CA LYS A 63 2.64 0.65 -14.46
C LYS A 63 2.38 -0.37 -13.35
N ILE A 64 1.12 -0.52 -12.97
CA ILE A 64 0.61 -1.63 -12.15
C ILE A 64 -0.33 -2.45 -13.02
N ASP A 65 0.00 -3.73 -13.25
CA ASP A 65 -0.85 -4.68 -13.97
C ASP A 65 -1.55 -5.60 -12.97
N LEU A 66 -2.87 -5.47 -12.82
CA LEU A 66 -3.70 -6.38 -12.03
C LEU A 66 -4.40 -7.35 -12.99
N LYS A 67 -3.91 -8.59 -13.06
CA LYS A 67 -4.43 -9.62 -13.97
C LYS A 67 -5.07 -10.75 -13.17
N SER A 68 -6.39 -10.68 -12.99
CA SER A 68 -7.20 -11.72 -12.36
C SER A 68 -8.60 -11.75 -12.98
N ALA A 69 -9.18 -12.95 -13.13
CA ALA A 69 -10.57 -13.09 -13.55
C ALA A 69 -11.56 -12.55 -12.50
N ASN A 70 -11.15 -12.53 -11.24
CA ASN A 70 -11.95 -12.06 -10.11
C ASN A 70 -11.13 -11.03 -9.33
N ILE A 71 -11.38 -9.75 -9.60
CA ILE A 71 -10.93 -8.65 -8.73
C ILE A 71 -12.18 -8.13 -8.03
N LEU A 72 -12.29 -8.43 -6.73
CA LEU A 72 -13.35 -7.90 -5.88
C LEU A 72 -12.87 -6.55 -5.35
N TRP A 73 -13.37 -5.47 -5.95
CA TRP A 73 -13.22 -4.14 -5.41
C TRP A 73 -14.25 -3.95 -4.29
N GLY A 74 -13.78 -3.77 -3.05
CA GLY A 74 -14.65 -3.52 -1.91
C GLY A 74 -15.01 -2.04 -1.79
N GLY A 75 -16.28 -1.75 -1.49
CA GLY A 75 -16.76 -0.46 -0.98
C GLY A 75 -17.05 0.61 -2.03
N SER A 76 -18.30 1.05 -2.11
CA SER A 76 -18.68 2.31 -2.76
C SER A 76 -18.17 3.49 -1.92
N ALA A 77 -16.93 3.91 -2.13
CA ALA A 77 -16.64 5.34 -1.99
C ALA A 77 -17.20 5.98 -3.26
N SER A 78 -18.49 6.28 -3.24
CA SER A 78 -19.15 6.86 -4.40
C SER A 78 -18.50 8.19 -4.72
N LEU A 79 -18.02 8.35 -5.95
CA LEU A 79 -17.49 9.60 -6.50
C LEU A 79 -18.53 10.75 -6.40
N GLU A 80 -19.79 10.43 -6.11
CA GLU A 80 -20.89 11.36 -5.90
C GLU A 80 -20.64 12.41 -4.80
N GLN A 81 -19.77 12.16 -3.82
CA GLN A 81 -19.48 13.19 -2.81
C GLN A 81 -18.49 14.26 -3.30
N ALA A 82 -17.68 13.97 -4.33
CA ALA A 82 -16.75 14.93 -4.94
C ALA A 82 -17.42 15.83 -6.00
N LEU A 83 -18.68 15.54 -6.36
CA LEU A 83 -19.46 16.27 -7.35
C LEU A 83 -20.69 16.95 -6.73
N SER A 84 -20.71 17.21 -5.42
CA SER A 84 -21.74 18.07 -4.85
C SER A 84 -21.64 19.43 -5.56
N PRO A 85 -22.65 19.87 -6.32
CA PRO A 85 -22.59 21.15 -7.00
C PRO A 85 -22.39 22.23 -5.94
N VAL A 86 -21.37 23.07 -6.13
CA VAL A 86 -21.27 24.36 -5.45
C VAL A 86 -22.61 25.06 -5.69
N PRO A 87 -23.34 25.51 -4.65
CA PRO A 87 -24.58 26.24 -4.84
C PRO A 87 -24.30 27.41 -5.78
N GLU A 88 -24.99 27.44 -6.91
CA GLU A 88 -24.92 28.52 -7.88
C GLU A 88 -25.26 29.82 -7.14
N SER A 89 -24.30 30.74 -7.08
CA SER A 89 -24.47 32.02 -6.41
C SER A 89 -25.66 32.75 -7.04
N ASP A 90 -26.69 32.98 -6.22
CA ASP A 90 -27.92 33.68 -6.60
C ASP A 90 -27.59 35.03 -7.29
N PRO A 91 -27.96 35.21 -8.58
CA PRO A 91 -27.71 36.44 -9.32
C PRO A 91 -28.34 37.70 -8.68
N ASP A 92 -29.36 37.56 -7.83
CA ASP A 92 -30.02 38.71 -7.20
C ASP A 92 -29.29 39.22 -5.94
N ALA A 93 -28.30 38.49 -5.41
CA ALA A 93 -27.50 38.94 -4.26
C ALA A 93 -26.59 40.14 -4.56
N ILE A 94 -26.29 40.43 -5.84
CA ILE A 94 -25.45 41.58 -6.24
C ILE A 94 -26.25 42.89 -6.26
N LYS A 95 -27.60 42.84 -6.35
CA LYS A 95 -28.43 44.05 -6.39
C LYS A 95 -28.63 44.74 -5.04
N LEU A 96 -28.27 44.09 -3.93
CA LEU A 96 -28.36 44.69 -2.59
C LEU A 96 -27.15 45.54 -2.19
N PHE A 97 -26.13 45.68 -3.04
CA PHE A 97 -24.90 46.44 -2.74
C PHE A 97 -24.78 47.79 -3.45
N PHE A 98 -25.82 48.22 -4.17
CA PHE A 98 -25.91 49.55 -4.76
C PHE A 98 -27.27 50.20 -4.46
N GLU A 99 -27.51 50.48 -3.18
CA GLU A 99 -28.33 51.61 -2.72
C GLU A 99 -27.53 52.44 -1.72
#